data_AF-A0A4R4WCY5-F1
#
_entry.id   AF-A0A4R4WCY5-F1
#
_cell.length_a   1.000
_cell.length_b   1.000
_cell.length_c   1.000
_cell.angle_alpha   90.00
_cell.angle_beta   90.00
_cell.angle_gamma   90.00
#
_symmetry.space_group_name_H-M   'P 1'
#
loop_
_entity.id
_entity.type
_entity.pdbx_description
1 polymer ?
#
loop_
_entity_poly.entity_id
_entity_poly.type
_entity_poly.pdbx_seq_one_letter_code
_entity_poly.pdbx_strand_id
1 'polypeptide(L)' 'MARVVIIGGGPGGYEAASAAAQLGAEVTVVDSGGIGGSAVLTDAVPSKTL' A
#
# COMPACT_ATOMS: atom_id res chain seq x y z
N MET A 1 10.28 16.08 11.80
CA MET A 1 9.50 15.37 10.75
C MET A 1 9.48 13.90 11.13
N ALA A 2 8.30 13.27 11.19
CA ALA A 2 8.20 11.86 11.55
C ALA A 2 8.61 10.97 10.36
N ARG A 3 9.19 9.80 10.63
CA ARG A 3 9.52 8.79 9.62
C ARG A 3 8.70 7.53 9.84
N VAL A 4 8.09 7.02 8.79
CA VAL A 4 7.24 5.82 8.85
C VAL A 4 7.71 4.83 7.78
N VAL A 5 7.96 3.60 8.21
CA VAL A 5 8.22 2.48 7.31
C VAL A 5 7.01 1.56 7.34
N ILE A 6 6.48 1.25 6.17
CA ILE A 6 5.34 0.36 5.98
C ILE A 6 5.82 -0.86 5.21
N ILE A 7 5.58 -2.04 5.77
CA ILE A 7 5.92 -3.33 5.16
C ILE A 7 4.63 -3.94 4.63
N GLY A 8 4.55 -4.07 3.30
CA GLY A 8 3.36 -4.46 2.55
C GLY A 8 2.69 -3.25 1.88
N GLY A 9 2.56 -3.32 0.57
CA GLY A 9 1.96 -2.33 -0.33
C GLY A 9 0.55 -2.70 -0.79
N GLY A 10 -0.13 -3.59 -0.08
CA GLY A 10 -1.56 -3.86 -0.26
C GLY A 10 -2.46 -2.69 0.19
N PRO A 11 -3.80 -2.82 0.11
CA PRO A 11 -4.74 -1.73 0.40
C PRO A 11 -4.51 -1.02 1.73
N GLY A 12 -4.38 -1.77 2.83
CA GLY A 12 -4.09 -1.16 4.12
C GLY A 12 -2.72 -0.47 4.18
N GLY A 13 -1.73 -1.00 3.46
CA GLY A 13 -0.37 -0.47 3.45
C GLY A 13 -0.24 0.84 2.69
N TYR A 14 -0.72 0.89 1.44
CA TYR A 14 -0.66 2.12 0.65
C TYR A 14 -1.63 3.21 1.17
N GLU A 15 -2.77 2.84 1.77
CA GLU A 15 -3.66 3.81 2.42
C GLU A 15 -3.03 4.39 3.69
N ALA A 16 -2.41 3.56 4.53
CA ALA A 16 -1.64 4.04 5.67
C ALA A 16 -0.47 4.94 5.24
N ALA A 17 0.18 4.62 4.11
CA ALA A 17 1.25 5.43 3.54
C ALA A 17 0.74 6.82 3.12
N SER A 18 -0.40 6.84 2.41
CA SER A 18 -1.06 8.06 1.96
C SER A 18 -1.46 8.93 3.15
N ALA A 19 -2.09 8.34 4.17
CA ALA A 19 -2.50 9.05 5.38
C ALA A 19 -1.30 9.64 6.15
N ALA A 20 -0.22 8.87 6.33
CA ALA A 20 0.98 9.34 7.01
C ALA A 20 1.68 10.47 6.23
N ALA A 21 1.75 10.36 4.89
CA ALA A 21 2.32 11.40 4.04
C ALA A 21 1.51 12.70 4.10
N GLN A 22 0.16 12.62 4.12
CA GLN A 22 -0.72 13.78 4.27
C GLN A 22 -0.55 14.49 5.62
N LEU A 23 -0.14 13.75 6.67
CA LEU A 23 0.19 14.30 7.98
C LEU A 23 1.65 14.83 8.07
N GLY A 24 2.39 14.84 6.95
CA GLY A 24 3.74 15.39 6.88
C GLY A 24 4.85 14.44 7.30
N ALA A 25 4.58 13.13 7.36
CA ALA A 25 5.63 12.13 7.57
C ALA A 25 6.42 11.87 6.28
N GLU A 26 7.72 11.56 6.45
CA GLU A 26 8.52 10.92 5.41
C GLU A 26 8.22 9.42 5.44
N VAL A 27 7.62 8.91 4.36
CA VAL A 27 7.11 7.53 4.31
C VAL A 27 7.91 6.69 3.32
N THR A 28 8.32 5.49 3.75
CA THR A 28 8.86 4.46 2.87
C THR A 28 7.95 3.23 2.89
N VAL A 29 7.51 2.78 1.72
CA VAL A 29 6.77 1.53 1.56
C VAL A 29 7.69 0.49 0.96
N VAL A 30 7.76 -0.68 1.59
CA VAL A 30 8.51 -1.83 1.10
C VAL A 30 7.54 -2.96 0.79
N ASP A 31 7.55 -3.43 -0.45
CA ASP A 31 6.73 -4.56 -0.88
C ASP A 31 7.53 -5.48 -1.80
N SER A 32 7.30 -6.79 -1.68
CA SER A 32 7.99 -7.83 -2.45
C SER A 32 7.15 -8.43 -3.59
N GLY A 33 5.82 -8.21 -3.61
CA GLY A 33 4.87 -8.79 -4.55
C GLY A 33 4.27 -7.79 -5.55
N GLY A 34 4.47 -6.48 -5.34
CA GLY A 34 3.94 -5.40 -6.16
C GLY A 34 2.91 -4.54 -5.43
N ILE A 35 2.81 -3.26 -5.83
CA ILE A 35 1.85 -2.32 -5.26
C ILE A 35 0.41 -2.77 -5.55
N GLY A 36 -0.44 -2.66 -4.54
CA GLY A 36 -1.85 -3.08 -4.58
C GLY A 36 -2.10 -4.43 -3.91
N GLY A 37 -1.07 -5.25 -3.69
CA GLY A 37 -1.16 -6.54 -3.00
C GLY A 37 -2.18 -7.49 -3.64
N SER A 38 -2.62 -8.51 -2.89
CA SER A 38 -3.54 -9.53 -3.43
C SER A 38 -4.83 -8.94 -3.97
N ALA A 39 -5.41 -7.94 -3.29
CA ALA A 39 -6.68 -7.33 -3.68
C ALA A 39 -6.65 -6.79 -5.12
N VAL A 40 -5.55 -6.14 -5.53
CA VAL A 40 -5.40 -5.57 -6.86
C VAL A 40 -4.81 -6.58 -7.85
N LEU A 41 -3.82 -7.36 -7.42
CA LEU A 41 -3.01 -8.16 -8.34
C LEU A 41 -3.60 -9.53 -8.65
N THR A 42 -4.28 -10.18 -7.69
CA THR A 42 -4.63 -11.60 -7.83
C THR A 42 -6.02 -11.98 -7.31
N ASP A 43 -6.76 -11.08 -6.67
CA ASP A 43 -8.03 -11.39 -6.00
C ASP A 43 -9.18 -10.46 -6.43
N ALA A 44 -9.48 -9.42 -5.65
CA ALA A 44 -10.71 -8.65 -5.81
C ALA A 44 -10.85 -8.01 -7.20
N VAL A 45 -9.78 -7.43 -7.77
CA VAL A 45 -9.84 -6.82 -9.10
C VAL A 45 -9.93 -7.87 -10.23
N PRO A 46 -9.02 -8.86 -10.32
CA PRO A 46 -9.11 -9.89 -11.37
C PRO A 46 -10.39 -10.70 -11.32
N SER A 47 -10.93 -11.00 -10.12
CA SER A 47 -12.15 -11.79 -9.95
C SER A 47 -13.44 -11.12 -10.47
N LYS A 48 -13.37 -9.84 -10.88
CA LYS A 48 -14.51 -9.05 -11.42
C LYS A 48 -14.28 -8.58 -12.86
N THR A 49 -13.17 -8.99 -13.48
CA THR A 49 -12.82 -8.59 -14.85
C THR A 49 -13.22 -9.63 -15.89
N LEU A 50 -13.51 -10.86 -15.45
CA LEU A 50 -14.08 -11.97 -16.22
C LEU A 50 -15.53 -12.20 -15.80
#